data_AF-A0AB38ZEE6-F1
#
_entry.id   AF-A0AB38ZEE6-F1
#
_cell.length_a   1.000
_cell.length_b   1.000
_cell.length_c   1.000
_cell.angle_alpha   90.00
_cell.angle_beta   90.00
_cell.angle_gamma   90.00
#
_symmetry.space_group_name_H-M   'P 1'
#
loop_
_entity.id
_entity.type
_entity.pdbx_description
1 polymer ?
#
loop_
_entity_poly.entity_id
_entity_poly.type
_entity_poly.pdbx_seq_one_letter_code
_entity_poly.pdbx_strand_id
1 'polypeptide(L)'
;MAKIVFITFFIACFCLFSTYGNEDEDVKKFWHIRENAIFQSRFAKVEIEKVIYEIVKNAKDKAQNDEQIECIDVAKSKHIIASNDILKETVTKIMPAIEEVSATLRTGDHKKLEEFLNNYNYPEYKKEAMKQFKAKVNELKPIVQQDVDKCIA
;
A
#
# COMPACT_ATOMS: atom_id res chain seq x y z
N MET A 1 46.82 -8.35 40.16
CA MET A 1 46.50 -8.70 38.75
C MET A 1 45.00 -8.94 38.48
N ALA A 2 44.08 -8.50 39.35
CA ALA A 2 42.62 -8.61 39.10
C ALA A 2 42.00 -7.38 38.41
N LYS A 3 42.72 -6.24 38.35
CA LYS A 3 42.20 -4.96 37.82
C LYS A 3 42.31 -4.83 36.30
N ILE A 4 43.16 -5.61 35.64
CA ILE A 4 43.37 -5.54 34.18
C ILE A 4 42.33 -6.41 33.44
N VAL A 5 41.90 -7.53 34.04
CA VAL A 5 40.90 -8.44 33.47
C VAL A 5 39.50 -7.82 33.42
N PHE A 6 39.18 -6.93 34.37
CA PHE A 6 37.89 -6.23 34.40
C PHE A 6 37.77 -5.18 33.28
N ILE A 7 38.87 -4.50 32.93
CA ILE A 7 38.88 -3.47 31.88
C ILE A 7 38.81 -4.11 30.49
N THR A 8 39.47 -5.26 30.26
CA THR A 8 39.38 -5.96 28.98
C THR A 8 38.01 -6.59 28.75
N PHE A 9 37.30 -7.03 29.80
CA PHE A 9 35.92 -7.54 29.68
C PHE A 9 34.91 -6.44 29.35
N PHE A 10 35.05 -5.24 29.94
CA PHE A 10 34.17 -4.10 29.63
C PHE A 10 34.36 -3.56 28.20
N ILE A 11 35.59 -3.54 27.69
CA ILE A 11 35.88 -3.14 26.30
C ILE A 11 35.37 -4.18 25.31
N ALA A 12 35.50 -5.49 25.61
CA ALA A 12 34.96 -6.56 24.76
C ALA A 12 33.43 -6.57 24.73
N CYS A 13 32.75 -6.26 25.84
CA CYS A 13 31.29 -6.08 25.85
C CYS A 13 30.87 -4.83 25.06
N PHE A 14 31.60 -3.71 25.15
CA PHE A 14 31.29 -2.50 24.36
C PHE A 14 31.49 -2.72 22.84
N CYS A 15 32.47 -3.52 22.44
CA CYS A 15 32.65 -3.91 21.02
C CYS A 15 31.58 -4.89 20.51
N LEU A 16 30.85 -5.59 21.39
CA LEU A 16 29.73 -6.46 21.04
C LEU A 16 28.38 -5.74 21.04
N PHE A 17 28.22 -4.64 21.80
CA PHE A 17 27.03 -3.81 21.76
C PHE A 17 26.97 -2.88 20.53
N SER A 18 28.08 -2.63 19.83
CA SER A 18 28.09 -1.86 18.58
C SER A 18 27.80 -2.70 17.33
N THR A 19 27.67 -4.03 17.43
CA THR A 19 27.41 -4.91 16.27
C THR A 19 26.02 -5.52 16.25
N TYR A 20 25.25 -5.40 17.34
CA TYR A 20 23.87 -5.88 17.45
C TYR A 20 23.05 -4.93 18.34
N GLY A 21 22.49 -3.85 17.79
CA GLY A 21 21.61 -2.99 18.59
C GLY A 21 21.25 -1.60 18.07
N ASN A 22 21.87 -1.10 17.00
CA ASN A 22 21.44 0.12 16.33
C ASN A 22 21.11 -0.22 14.88
N GLU A 23 19.89 -0.70 14.62
CA GLU A 23 19.31 -0.42 13.31
C GLU A 23 19.30 1.10 13.16
N ASP A 24 19.98 1.58 12.11
CA ASP A 24 20.01 2.96 11.67
C ASP A 24 18.59 3.55 11.75
N GLU A 25 18.45 4.74 12.33
CA GLU A 25 17.16 5.41 12.52
C GLU A 25 16.41 5.54 11.18
N ASP A 26 17.16 5.73 10.09
CA ASP A 26 16.62 5.78 8.74
C ASP A 26 16.09 4.44 8.24
N VAL A 27 16.74 3.32 8.61
CA VAL A 27 16.26 1.97 8.31
C VAL A 27 14.96 1.70 9.05
N LYS A 28 14.88 2.03 10.36
CA LYS A 28 13.64 1.90 11.14
C LYS A 28 12.50 2.74 10.55
N LYS A 29 12.80 4.00 10.21
CA LYS A 29 11.86 4.93 9.58
C LYS A 29 11.34 4.38 8.26
N PHE A 30 12.21 3.82 7.43
CA PHE A 30 11.81 3.19 6.18
C PHE A 30 10.87 2.00 6.38
N TRP A 31 11.16 1.10 7.32
CA TRP A 31 10.29 -0.04 7.60
C TRP A 31 8.89 0.40 8.05
N HIS A 32 8.80 1.45 8.86
CA HIS A 32 7.50 2.05 9.22
C HIS A 32 6.77 2.68 8.03
N ILE A 33 7.48 3.36 7.13
CA ILE A 33 6.92 3.87 5.87
C ILE A 33 6.34 2.72 5.05
N ARG A 34 7.09 1.63 4.90
CA ARG A 34 6.66 0.44 4.18
C ARG A 34 5.39 -0.18 4.77
N GLU A 35 5.35 -0.39 6.07
CA GLU A 35 4.17 -0.94 6.76
C GLU A 35 2.92 -0.08 6.52
N ASN A 36 3.07 1.23 6.69
CA ASN A 36 1.98 2.19 6.48
C ASN A 36 1.50 2.19 5.02
N ALA A 37 2.41 2.09 4.06
CA ALA A 37 2.08 2.12 2.65
C ALA A 37 1.36 0.82 2.22
N ILE A 38 1.81 -0.34 2.72
CA ILE A 38 1.12 -1.63 2.52
C ILE A 38 -0.29 -1.58 3.13
N PHE A 39 -0.41 -1.07 4.35
CA PHE A 39 -1.71 -0.94 5.01
C PHE A 39 -2.67 -0.06 4.21
N GLN A 40 -2.21 1.11 3.75
CA GLN A 40 -3.03 2.02 2.93
C GLN A 40 -3.45 1.39 1.60
N SER A 41 -2.55 0.70 0.92
CA SER A 41 -2.87 0.02 -0.34
C SER A 41 -3.97 -1.04 -0.14
N ARG A 42 -3.88 -1.85 0.91
CA ARG A 42 -4.91 -2.85 1.27
C ARG A 42 -6.23 -2.19 1.65
N PHE A 43 -6.19 -1.14 2.45
CA PHE A 43 -7.38 -0.43 2.87
C PHE A 43 -8.11 0.21 1.67
N ALA A 44 -7.37 0.89 0.80
CA ALA A 44 -7.91 1.50 -0.41
C ALA A 44 -8.52 0.46 -1.37
N LYS A 45 -7.90 -0.73 -1.49
CA LYS A 45 -8.47 -1.84 -2.26
C LYS A 45 -9.83 -2.26 -1.72
N VAL A 46 -9.94 -2.45 -0.40
CA VAL A 46 -11.23 -2.79 0.23
C VAL A 46 -12.26 -1.67 0.03
N GLU A 47 -11.84 -0.41 0.15
CA GLU A 47 -12.73 0.74 0.00
C GLU A 47 -13.30 0.85 -1.43
N ILE A 48 -12.47 0.71 -2.47
CA ILE A 48 -12.94 0.78 -3.86
C ILE A 48 -13.80 -0.42 -4.24
N GLU A 49 -13.43 -1.63 -3.80
CA GLU A 49 -14.23 -2.84 -4.04
C GLU A 49 -15.59 -2.74 -3.34
N LYS A 50 -15.63 -2.23 -2.10
CA LYS A 50 -16.89 -2.01 -1.37
C LYS A 50 -17.86 -1.13 -2.16
N VAL A 51 -17.40 -0.03 -2.75
CA VAL A 51 -18.24 0.85 -3.58
C VAL A 51 -18.85 0.08 -4.75
N ILE A 52 -18.05 -0.73 -5.45
CA ILE A 52 -18.52 -1.56 -6.57
C ILE A 52 -19.56 -2.57 -6.07
N TYR A 53 -19.28 -3.28 -4.96
CA TYR A 53 -20.17 -4.29 -4.40
C TYR A 53 -21.51 -3.71 -3.95
N GLU A 54 -21.52 -2.53 -3.32
CA GLU A 54 -22.77 -1.87 -2.90
C GLU A 54 -23.68 -1.55 -4.10
N ILE A 55 -23.11 -1.04 -5.19
CA ILE A 55 -23.87 -0.75 -6.43
C ILE A 55 -24.40 -2.05 -7.05
N VAL A 56 -23.52 -3.04 -7.22
CA VAL A 56 -23.85 -4.33 -7.83
C VAL A 56 -24.93 -5.05 -7.04
N LYS A 57 -24.84 -5.07 -5.71
CA LYS A 57 -25.85 -5.70 -4.85
C LYS A 57 -27.23 -5.07 -5.09
N ASN A 58 -27.31 -3.75 -5.06
CA ASN A 58 -28.57 -3.02 -5.27
C ASN A 58 -29.20 -3.30 -6.65
N ALA A 59 -28.39 -3.58 -7.67
CA ALA A 59 -28.87 -3.94 -8.99
C ALA A 59 -29.29 -5.41 -9.07
N LYS A 60 -28.55 -6.32 -8.45
CA LYS A 60 -28.94 -7.74 -8.37
C LYS A 60 -30.28 -7.93 -7.68
N ASP A 61 -30.56 -7.15 -6.63
CA ASP A 61 -31.85 -7.16 -5.94
C ASP A 61 -33.02 -6.73 -6.85
N LYS A 62 -32.74 -6.09 -7.99
CA LYS A 62 -33.74 -5.65 -8.99
C LYS A 62 -33.78 -6.53 -10.24
N ALA A 63 -32.83 -7.44 -10.42
CA ALA A 63 -32.77 -8.32 -11.58
C ALA A 63 -33.95 -9.29 -11.58
N GLN A 64 -34.51 -9.55 -12.75
CA GLN A 64 -35.71 -10.37 -12.95
C GLN A 64 -35.40 -11.79 -13.42
N ASN A 65 -34.20 -12.02 -13.96
CA ASN A 65 -33.79 -13.30 -14.52
C ASN A 65 -32.27 -13.52 -14.44
N ASP A 66 -31.83 -14.74 -14.74
CA ASP A 66 -30.42 -15.15 -14.64
C ASP A 66 -29.51 -14.41 -15.65
N GLU A 67 -30.02 -14.04 -16.83
CA GLU A 67 -29.26 -13.29 -17.84
C GLU A 67 -28.87 -11.89 -17.34
N GLN A 68 -29.80 -11.21 -16.65
CA GLN A 68 -29.52 -9.91 -16.02
C GLN A 68 -28.50 -10.06 -14.88
N ILE A 69 -28.59 -11.12 -14.08
CA ILE A 69 -27.63 -11.41 -13.00
C ILE A 69 -26.22 -11.64 -13.59
N GLU A 70 -26.13 -12.42 -14.67
CA GLU A 70 -24.88 -12.68 -15.37
C GLU A 70 -24.26 -11.39 -15.94
N CYS A 71 -25.07 -10.56 -16.61
CA CYS A 71 -24.65 -9.24 -17.10
C CYS A 71 -24.06 -8.38 -15.98
N ILE A 72 -24.74 -8.32 -14.82
CA ILE A 72 -24.28 -7.58 -13.64
C ILE A 72 -22.95 -8.14 -13.11
N ASP A 73 -22.77 -9.46 -13.08
CA ASP A 73 -21.52 -10.08 -12.63
C ASP A 73 -20.34 -9.84 -13.57
N VAL A 74 -20.60 -9.76 -14.88
CA VAL A 74 -19.60 -9.34 -15.88
C VAL A 74 -19.21 -7.87 -15.66
N ALA A 75 -20.19 -6.97 -15.48
CA ALA A 75 -19.94 -5.56 -15.20
C ALA A 75 -19.14 -5.37 -13.90
N LYS A 76 -19.51 -6.08 -12.82
CA LYS A 76 -18.75 -6.12 -11.56
C LYS A 76 -17.29 -6.49 -11.81
N SER A 77 -17.04 -7.59 -12.51
CA SER A 77 -15.68 -8.10 -12.74
C SER A 77 -14.83 -7.11 -13.54
N LYS A 78 -15.41 -6.50 -14.58
CA LYS A 78 -14.78 -5.43 -15.37
C LYS A 78 -14.35 -4.25 -14.48
N HIS A 79 -15.23 -3.79 -13.59
CA HIS A 79 -14.92 -2.65 -12.72
C HIS A 79 -13.93 -3.00 -11.60
N ILE A 80 -13.96 -4.24 -11.07
CA ILE A 80 -12.92 -4.70 -10.14
C ILE A 80 -11.54 -4.67 -10.83
N ILE A 81 -11.45 -5.15 -12.08
CA ILE A 81 -10.20 -5.11 -12.84
C ILE A 81 -9.74 -3.65 -13.04
N ALA A 82 -10.62 -2.77 -13.52
CA ALA A 82 -10.32 -1.36 -13.74
C ALA A 82 -9.95 -0.60 -12.45
N SER A 83 -10.51 -1.01 -11.30
CA SER A 83 -10.19 -0.42 -10.01
C SER A 83 -8.72 -0.59 -9.60
N ASN A 84 -8.05 -1.64 -10.12
CA ASN A 84 -6.61 -1.84 -9.88
C ASN A 84 -5.75 -0.73 -10.50
N ASP A 85 -6.18 -0.14 -11.61
CA ASP A 85 -5.43 0.95 -12.24
C ASP A 85 -5.53 2.22 -11.39
N ILE A 86 -6.69 2.50 -10.79
CA ILE A 86 -6.85 3.58 -9.80
C ILE A 86 -5.90 3.38 -8.62
N LEU A 87 -5.79 2.15 -8.09
CA LEU A 87 -4.87 1.84 -6.99
C LEU A 87 -3.42 2.08 -7.39
N LYS A 88 -2.99 1.58 -8.57
CA LYS A 88 -1.63 1.73 -9.11
C LYS A 88 -1.24 3.19 -9.34
N GLU A 89 -2.17 4.00 -9.81
CA GLU A 89 -1.93 5.42 -10.08
C GLU A 89 -1.90 6.29 -8.81
N THR A 90 -2.42 5.78 -7.67
CA THR A 90 -2.59 6.56 -6.44
C THR A 90 -1.78 5.99 -5.27
N VAL A 91 -2.43 5.31 -4.32
CA VAL A 91 -1.82 4.84 -3.06
C VAL A 91 -0.78 3.74 -3.23
N THR A 92 -0.86 2.98 -4.31
CA THR A 92 0.09 1.89 -4.62
C THR A 92 1.26 2.39 -5.47
N LYS A 93 1.22 3.63 -5.95
CA LYS A 93 2.26 4.20 -6.83
C LYS A 93 3.66 4.18 -6.20
N ILE A 94 3.76 4.26 -4.87
CA ILE A 94 5.05 4.20 -4.15
C ILE A 94 5.57 2.76 -3.92
N MET A 95 4.75 1.73 -4.11
CA MET A 95 5.16 0.34 -3.82
C MET A 95 6.42 -0.08 -4.56
N PRO A 96 6.61 0.20 -5.88
CA PRO A 96 7.81 -0.23 -6.57
C PRO A 96 9.10 0.35 -5.96
N ALA A 97 9.07 1.62 -5.56
CA ALA A 97 10.21 2.25 -4.89
C ALA A 97 10.49 1.63 -3.51
N ILE A 98 9.44 1.29 -2.76
CA ILE A 98 9.56 0.59 -1.47
C ILE A 98 10.10 -0.83 -1.65
N GLU A 99 9.69 -1.54 -2.70
CA GLU A 99 10.19 -2.88 -3.03
C GLU A 99 11.67 -2.85 -3.42
N GLU A 100 12.08 -1.85 -4.21
CA GLU A 100 13.49 -1.62 -4.58
C GLU A 100 14.35 -1.40 -3.34
N VAL A 101 13.99 -0.45 -2.47
CA VAL A 101 14.72 -0.17 -1.22
C VAL A 101 14.73 -1.39 -0.30
N SER A 102 13.61 -2.11 -0.19
CA SER A 102 13.56 -3.34 0.63
C SER A 102 14.53 -4.41 0.12
N ALA A 103 14.71 -4.52 -1.20
CA ALA A 103 15.63 -5.48 -1.80
C ALA A 103 17.09 -5.09 -1.57
N THR A 104 17.45 -3.81 -1.70
CA THR A 104 18.83 -3.34 -1.50
C THR A 104 19.25 -3.34 -0.04
N LEU A 105 18.34 -3.05 0.89
CA LEU A 105 18.63 -3.15 2.32
C LEU A 105 18.96 -4.58 2.75
N ARG A 106 18.36 -5.60 2.12
CA ARG A 106 18.70 -7.01 2.37
C ARG A 106 20.12 -7.37 1.95
N THR A 107 20.70 -6.64 1.01
CA THR A 107 22.09 -6.80 0.57
C THR A 107 23.05 -5.84 1.27
N GLY A 108 22.56 -5.02 2.21
CA GLY A 108 23.36 -4.03 2.96
C GLY A 108 23.62 -2.71 2.21
N ASP A 109 22.98 -2.49 1.06
CA ASP A 109 23.12 -1.26 0.28
C ASP A 109 22.09 -0.21 0.71
N HIS A 110 22.60 0.87 1.31
CA HIS A 110 21.83 1.99 1.87
C HIS A 110 21.64 3.14 0.88
N LYS A 111 22.29 3.12 -0.29
CA LYS A 111 22.21 4.21 -1.27
C LYS A 111 20.77 4.47 -1.72
N LYS A 112 19.99 3.41 -1.94
CA LYS A 112 18.58 3.51 -2.31
C LYS A 112 17.69 4.02 -1.19
N LEU A 113 18.04 3.73 0.06
CA LEU A 113 17.34 4.27 1.22
C LEU A 113 17.52 5.79 1.28
N GLU A 114 18.75 6.29 1.11
CA GLU A 114 19.03 7.73 1.08
C GLU A 114 18.31 8.41 -0.10
N GLU A 115 18.39 7.85 -1.31
CA GLU A 115 17.65 8.35 -2.48
C GLU A 115 16.14 8.41 -2.21
N PHE A 116 15.58 7.38 -1.58
CA PHE A 116 14.15 7.32 -1.24
C PHE A 116 13.76 8.40 -0.23
N LEU A 117 14.50 8.53 0.88
CA LEU A 117 14.18 9.49 1.94
C LEU A 117 14.34 10.94 1.49
N ASN A 118 15.27 11.21 0.56
CA ASN A 118 15.47 12.54 -0.03
C ASN A 118 14.37 12.89 -1.05
N ASN A 119 13.86 11.91 -1.80
CA ASN A 119 12.87 12.15 -2.85
C ASN A 119 11.42 12.06 -2.36
N TYR A 120 11.16 11.31 -1.29
CA TYR A 120 9.81 11.08 -0.78
C TYR A 120 9.61 11.70 0.60
N ASN A 121 8.91 12.85 0.62
CA ASN A 121 8.20 13.28 1.83
C ASN A 121 6.97 12.38 2.01
N TYR A 122 7.14 11.24 2.71
CA TYR A 122 6.08 10.24 2.84
C TYR A 122 4.77 10.77 3.47
N PRO A 123 4.78 11.59 4.54
CA PRO A 123 3.56 12.21 5.05
C PRO A 123 2.77 13.00 4.00
N GLU A 124 3.45 13.81 3.19
CA GLU A 124 2.78 14.60 2.15
C GLU A 124 2.33 13.73 0.99
N TYR A 125 3.17 12.78 0.55
CA TYR A 125 2.81 11.80 -0.47
C TYR A 125 1.54 11.03 -0.08
N LYS A 126 1.46 10.53 1.16
CA LYS A 126 0.29 9.81 1.69
C LYS A 126 -0.99 10.64 1.58
N LYS A 127 -0.92 11.92 1.95
CA LYS A 127 -2.06 12.84 1.92
C LYS A 127 -2.55 13.06 0.49
N GLU A 128 -1.64 13.37 -0.44
CA GLU A 128 -1.99 13.62 -1.84
C GLU A 128 -2.45 12.34 -2.55
N ALA A 129 -1.81 11.20 -2.30
CA ALA A 129 -2.23 9.91 -2.86
C ALA A 129 -3.65 9.54 -2.41
N MET A 130 -3.99 9.73 -1.13
CA MET A 130 -5.35 9.49 -0.63
C MET A 130 -6.38 10.47 -1.20
N LYS A 131 -6.00 11.72 -1.41
CA LYS A 131 -6.87 12.73 -2.05
C LYS A 131 -7.18 12.35 -3.50
N GLN A 132 -6.16 11.96 -4.27
CA GLN A 132 -6.32 11.49 -5.65
C GLN A 132 -7.14 10.20 -5.72
N PHE A 133 -6.89 9.27 -4.81
CA PHE A 133 -7.67 8.03 -4.69
C PHE A 133 -9.16 8.33 -4.50
N LYS A 134 -9.50 9.17 -3.51
CA LYS A 134 -10.91 9.56 -3.26
C LYS A 134 -11.55 10.23 -4.47
N ALA A 135 -10.84 11.12 -5.16
CA ALA A 135 -11.35 11.76 -6.37
C ALA A 135 -11.68 10.72 -7.47
N LYS A 136 -10.74 9.82 -7.76
CA LYS A 136 -10.94 8.74 -8.75
C LYS A 136 -12.03 7.75 -8.35
N VAL A 137 -12.19 7.42 -7.07
CA VAL A 137 -13.30 6.57 -6.59
C VAL A 137 -14.65 7.27 -6.78
N ASN A 138 -14.73 8.58 -6.53
CA ASN A 138 -15.95 9.36 -6.76
C ASN A 138 -16.33 9.41 -8.25
N GLU A 139 -15.34 9.45 -9.15
CA GLU A 139 -15.55 9.36 -10.60
C GLU A 139 -15.95 7.94 -11.05
N LEU A 140 -15.41 6.90 -10.40
CA LEU A 140 -15.75 5.50 -10.70
C LEU A 140 -17.21 5.17 -10.36
N LYS A 141 -17.73 5.67 -9.24
CA LYS A 141 -19.08 5.36 -8.75
C LYS A 141 -20.19 5.54 -9.83
N PRO A 142 -20.34 6.69 -10.50
CA PRO A 142 -21.36 6.86 -11.54
C PRO A 142 -21.11 5.97 -12.77
N ILE A 143 -19.86 5.67 -13.11
CA ILE A 143 -19.52 4.79 -14.24
C ILE A 143 -20.01 3.36 -13.96
N VAL A 144 -19.73 2.84 -12.74
CA VAL A 144 -20.20 1.51 -12.31
C VAL A 144 -21.72 1.47 -12.29
N GLN A 145 -22.37 2.50 -11.73
CA GLN A 145 -23.82 2.59 -11.69
C GLN A 145 -24.42 2.55 -13.10
N GLN A 146 -23.89 3.35 -14.03
CA GLN A 146 -24.38 3.40 -15.40
C GLN A 146 -24.21 2.06 -16.15
N ASP A 147 -23.07 1.39 -16.00
CA ASP A 147 -22.83 0.12 -16.68
C ASP A 147 -23.68 -1.01 -16.09
N VAL A 148 -23.93 -1.00 -14.79
CA VAL A 148 -24.82 -1.96 -14.13
C VAL A 148 -26.29 -1.68 -14.45
N ASP A 149 -26.72 -0.41 -14.54
CA ASP A 149 -28.09 -0.04 -14.88
C ASP A 149 -28.48 -0.51 -16.29
N LYS A 150 -27.53 -0.59 -17.23
CA LYS A 150 -27.78 -1.16 -18.58
C LYS A 150 -28.15 -2.64 -18.56
N CYS A 151 -27.78 -3.38 -17.51
CA CYS A 151 -28.13 -4.79 -17.38
C CYS A 151 -29.58 -5.00 -16.90
N ILE A 152 -30.20 -3.99 -16.30
CA ILE A 152 -31.57 -4.06 -15.75
C ILE A 152 -32.58 -3.20 -16.51
N ALA A 153 -32.13 -2.46 -17.52
CA ALA A 153 -32.96 -1.69 -18.45
C ALA A 153 -33.63 -2.60 -19.48
#